data_AF-A0A4R3RTX3-F1
#
_entry.id   AF-A0A4R3RTX3-F1
#
_cell.length_a   1.000
_cell.length_b   1.000
_cell.length_c   1.000
_cell.angle_alpha   90.00
_cell.angle_beta   90.00
_cell.angle_gamma   90.00
#
_symmetry.space_group_name_H-M   'P 1'
#
loop_
_entity.id
_entity.type
_entity.pdbx_description
1 polymer ?
#
loop_
_entity_poly.entity_id
_entity_poly.type
_entity_poly.pdbx_seq_one_letter_code
_entity_poly.pdbx_strand_id
1 'polypeptide(L)'
;MFMRSLVRETQRLADMFTVLEALRNADEHGNPRSWNSPVGLLEITQSCAIICELAAAIAKAGYRECDRQTLEEITSEARKVLYSVNMPGVA
;
A
#
# COMPACT_ATOMS: atom_id res chain seq x y z
N MET A 1 1.40 11.73 -13.81
CA MET A 1 0.05 11.19 -14.08
C MET A 1 -0.42 10.49 -12.81
N PHE A 2 -1.25 11.15 -11.99
CA PHE A 2 -1.58 10.69 -10.62
C PHE A 2 -2.23 9.30 -10.57
N MET A 3 -3.15 9.01 -11.50
CA MET A 3 -3.78 7.69 -11.63
C MET A 3 -2.78 6.56 -11.89
N ARG A 4 -1.82 6.78 -12.79
CA ARG A 4 -0.77 5.78 -13.07
C ARG A 4 0.08 5.51 -11.84
N SER A 5 0.39 6.55 -11.06
CA SER A 5 1.11 6.39 -9.80
C SER A 5 0.26 5.64 -8.77
N LEU A 6 -1.04 5.94 -8.67
CA LEU A 6 -1.95 5.27 -7.74
C LEU A 6 -2.00 3.76 -8.02
N VAL A 7 -2.28 3.39 -9.27
CA VAL A 7 -2.31 1.97 -9.71
C VAL A 7 -0.98 1.28 -9.41
N ARG A 8 0.15 1.94 -9.68
CA ARG A 8 1.47 1.36 -9.43
C ARG A 8 1.71 1.09 -7.94
N GLU A 9 1.36 2.02 -7.05
CA GLU A 9 1.55 1.81 -5.62
C GLU A 9 0.57 0.77 -5.05
N THR A 10 -0.66 0.71 -5.56
CA THR A 10 -1.60 -0.37 -5.20
C THR A 10 -1.08 -1.74 -5.66
N GLN A 11 -0.53 -1.84 -6.87
CA GLN A 11 0.09 -3.07 -7.37
C GLN A 11 1.28 -3.47 -6.51
N ARG A 12 2.18 -2.53 -6.20
CA ARG A 12 3.32 -2.78 -5.30
C ARG A 12 2.87 -3.33 -3.95
N LEU A 13 1.77 -2.81 -3.40
CA LEU A 13 1.20 -3.33 -2.16
C LEU A 13 0.70 -4.76 -2.32
N ALA A 14 -0.05 -5.05 -3.38
CA ALA A 14 -0.51 -6.40 -3.67
C ALA A 14 0.68 -7.38 -3.79
N ASP A 15 1.74 -6.95 -4.47
CA ASP A 15 2.93 -7.75 -4.72
C ASP A 15 3.63 -8.17 -3.42
N MET A 16 3.70 -7.27 -2.43
CA MET A 16 4.28 -7.58 -1.11
C MET A 16 3.50 -8.66 -0.34
N PHE A 17 2.19 -8.81 -0.60
CA PHE A 17 1.37 -9.85 0.02
C PHE A 17 1.36 -11.16 -0.78
N THR A 18 1.96 -11.22 -1.98
CA THR A 18 2.08 -12.47 -2.72
C THR A 18 3.33 -13.24 -2.29
N VAL A 19 3.15 -14.52 -1.97
CA VAL A 19 4.26 -15.42 -1.59
C VAL A 19 5.30 -15.54 -2.70
N LEU A 20 4.88 -15.49 -3.97
CA LEU A 20 5.76 -15.59 -5.13
C LEU A 20 6.69 -14.38 -5.27
N GLU A 21 6.21 -13.17 -4.97
CA GLU A 21 7.06 -11.98 -5.05
C GLU A 21 7.85 -11.75 -3.76
N ALA A 22 7.34 -12.16 -2.61
CA ALA A 22 8.13 -12.23 -1.37
C ALA A 22 9.37 -13.12 -1.54
N LEU A 23 9.25 -14.21 -2.29
CA LEU A 23 10.37 -15.09 -2.66
C LEU A 23 11.29 -14.48 -3.72
N ARG A 24 10.76 -13.74 -4.71
CA ARG A 24 11.60 -13.02 -5.69
C ARG A 24 12.41 -11.87 -5.09
N ASN A 25 11.89 -11.25 -4.03
CA ASN A 25 12.51 -10.15 -3.32
C ASN A 25 13.26 -10.61 -2.06
N ALA A 26 13.61 -11.90 -1.99
CA ALA A 26 14.37 -12.45 -0.89
C ALA A 26 15.69 -11.67 -0.69
N ASP A 27 16.13 -11.57 0.55
CA ASP A 27 17.39 -10.93 0.88
C ASP A 27 18.60 -11.69 0.30
N GLU A 28 19.81 -11.16 0.51
CA GLU A 28 21.06 -11.78 0.05
C GLU A 28 21.28 -13.20 0.63
N HIS A 29 20.47 -13.62 1.61
CA HIS A 29 20.55 -14.93 2.25
C HIS A 29 19.39 -15.84 1.81
N GLY A 30 18.56 -15.41 0.87
CA GLY A 30 17.42 -16.17 0.34
C GLY A 30 16.23 -16.23 1.28
N ASN A 31 16.20 -15.43 2.35
CA ASN A 31 15.01 -15.35 3.20
C ASN A 31 13.99 -14.47 2.48
N PRO A 32 12.75 -14.95 2.28
CA PRO A 32 11.70 -14.08 1.78
C PRO A 32 11.59 -12.87 2.70
N ARG A 33 11.57 -11.65 2.13
CA ARG A 33 11.24 -10.45 2.91
C ARG A 33 9.81 -10.60 3.37
N SER A 34 9.65 -11.18 4.55
CA SER A 34 8.32 -11.38 5.10
C SER A 34 7.69 -10.01 5.28
N TRP A 35 6.46 -9.85 4.78
CA TRP A 35 5.68 -8.62 4.92
C TRP A 35 5.55 -8.19 6.40
N ASN A 36 5.66 -9.13 7.33
CA ASN A 36 5.63 -8.89 8.78
C ASN A 36 7.01 -8.58 9.42
N SER A 37 8.09 -8.53 8.63
CA SER A 37 9.40 -8.06 9.10
C SER A 37 9.37 -6.54 9.34
N PRO A 38 10.25 -5.96 10.18
CA PRO A 38 10.30 -4.52 10.38
C PRO A 38 10.44 -3.71 9.08
N VAL A 39 11.23 -4.22 8.12
CA VAL A 39 11.41 -3.60 6.81
C VAL A 39 10.15 -3.75 5.95
N GLY A 40 9.53 -4.93 5.92
CA GLY A 40 8.26 -5.15 5.21
C GLY A 40 7.13 -4.26 5.73
N LEU A 41 7.01 -4.12 7.05
CA LEU A 41 6.04 -3.23 7.70
C LEU A 41 6.29 -1.76 7.36
N LEU A 42 7.55 -1.33 7.27
CA LEU A 42 7.91 0.01 6.84
C LEU A 42 7.51 0.25 5.37
N GLU A 43 7.80 -0.70 4.47
CA GLU A 43 7.45 -0.61 3.05
C GLU A 43 5.92 -0.59 2.83
N ILE A 44 5.17 -1.37 3.60
CA ILE A 44 3.69 -1.34 3.64
C ILE A 44 3.19 0.02 4.10
N THR A 45 3.70 0.51 5.23
CA THR A 45 3.32 1.81 5.80
C THR A 45 3.56 2.94 4.81
N GLN A 46 4.72 2.95 4.16
CA GLN A 46 5.06 3.94 3.15
C GLN A 46 4.12 3.87 1.94
N SER A 47 3.84 2.67 1.44
CA SER A 47 2.95 2.48 0.29
C SER A 47 1.53 2.95 0.60
N CYS A 48 0.98 2.61 1.77
CA CYS A 48 -0.33 3.07 2.20
C CYS A 48 -0.40 4.59 2.35
N ALA A 49 0.65 5.24 2.87
CA ALA A 49 0.72 6.70 2.97
C ALA A 49 0.68 7.36 1.59
N ILE A 50 1.49 6.87 0.63
CA ILE A 50 1.52 7.39 -0.74
C ILE A 50 0.17 7.19 -1.44
N ILE A 51 -0.49 6.04 -1.25
CA ILE A 51 -1.84 5.80 -1.78
C ILE A 51 -2.84 6.85 -1.27
N CYS A 52 -2.82 7.17 0.03
CA CYS A 52 -3.69 8.20 0.61
C CYS A 52 -3.41 9.59 0.02
N GLU A 53 -2.14 9.96 -0.14
CA GLU A 53 -1.74 11.23 -0.74
C GLU A 53 -2.18 11.35 -2.20
N LEU A 54 -1.99 10.29 -2.99
CA LEU A 54 -2.40 10.24 -4.39
C LEU A 54 -3.92 10.32 -4.54
N ALA A 55 -4.67 9.58 -3.72
CA ALA A 55 -6.13 9.62 -3.73
C ALA A 55 -6.65 11.02 -3.39
N ALA A 56 -6.07 11.69 -2.38
CA ALA A 56 -6.41 13.07 -2.04
C ALA A 56 -6.07 14.06 -3.16
N ALA A 57 -4.92 13.90 -3.82
CA ALA A 57 -4.52 14.74 -4.96
C ALA A 57 -5.47 14.57 -6.15
N ILE A 58 -5.90 13.34 -6.46
CA ILE A 58 -6.85 13.04 -7.53
C ILE A 58 -8.23 13.66 -7.20
N ALA A 59 -8.71 13.48 -5.98
CA ALA A 59 -9.97 14.06 -5.53
C ALA A 59 -9.95 15.60 -5.63
N LYS A 60 -8.87 16.24 -5.17
CA LYS A 60 -8.68 17.70 -5.25
C LYS A 60 -8.65 18.23 -6.68
N ALA A 61 -8.06 17.48 -7.60
CA ALA A 61 -7.98 17.85 -9.00
C ALA A 61 -9.30 17.67 -9.77
N GLY A 62 -10.32 17.06 -9.16
CA GLY A 62 -11.65 16.90 -9.76
C GLY A 62 -11.67 15.97 -10.98
N TYR A 63 -10.77 14.99 -11.04
CA TYR A 63 -10.73 14.01 -12.14
C TYR A 63 -12.05 13.23 -12.19
N ARG A 64 -12.85 13.49 -13.24
CA ARG A 64 -14.12 12.79 -13.48
C ARG A 64 -13.96 11.31 -13.82
N GLU A 65 -12.76 10.91 -14.24
CA GLU A 65 -12.43 9.55 -14.66
C GLU A 65 -12.35 8.56 -13.49
N CYS A 66 -12.19 9.07 -12.26
CA CYS A 66 -12.14 8.24 -11.07
C CYS A 66 -13.38 8.52 -10.24
N ASP A 67 -14.20 7.48 -10.08
CA ASP A 67 -15.37 7.55 -9.22
C ASP A 67 -14.93 7.85 -7.77
N ARG A 68 -15.61 8.81 -7.15
CA ARG A 68 -15.28 9.32 -5.82
C ARG A 68 -15.37 8.22 -4.76
N GLN A 69 -16.37 7.35 -4.88
CA GLN A 69 -16.56 6.23 -3.97
C GLN A 69 -15.38 5.25 -4.06
N THR A 70 -14.89 4.96 -5.27
CA THR A 70 -13.70 4.12 -5.48
C THR A 70 -12.47 4.68 -4.75
N LEU A 71 -12.21 5.99 -4.83
CA LEU A 71 -11.10 6.62 -4.11
C LEU A 71 -11.27 6.56 -2.58
N GLU A 72 -12.51 6.71 -2.09
CA GLU A 72 -12.83 6.60 -0.67
C GLU A 72 -12.59 5.17 -0.15
N GLU A 73 -12.97 4.16 -0.93
CA GLU A 73 -12.75 2.74 -0.60
C GLU A 73 -11.25 2.42 -0.54
N ILE A 74 -10.48 2.81 -1.55
CA ILE A 74 -9.01 2.63 -1.57
C ILE A 74 -8.37 3.30 -0.35
N THR A 75 -8.78 4.53 -0.04
CA THR A 75 -8.25 5.28 1.10
C THR A 75 -8.68 4.67 2.44
N SER A 76 -9.88 4.10 2.51
CA SER A 76 -10.39 3.39 3.69
C SER A 76 -9.54 2.15 3.98
N GLU A 77 -9.28 1.31 2.97
CA GLU A 77 -8.46 0.11 3.14
C GLU A 77 -7.00 0.45 3.49
N ALA A 78 -6.40 1.44 2.82
CA ALA A 78 -5.05 1.89 3.15
C ALA A 78 -4.94 2.37 4.61
N ARG A 79 -5.94 3.09 5.12
CA ARG A 79 -5.98 3.52 6.53
C ARG A 79 -6.14 2.36 7.50
N LYS A 80 -6.96 1.35 7.18
CA LYS A 80 -7.10 0.14 8.03
C LYS A 80 -5.77 -0.57 8.20
N VAL A 81 -5.00 -0.72 7.12
CA VAL A 81 -3.66 -1.31 7.16
C VAL A 81 -2.73 -0.47 8.04
N LEU A 82 -2.67 0.85 7.83
CA LEU A 82 -1.86 1.75 8.66
C LEU A 82 -2.20 1.66 10.15
N TYR A 83 -3.49 1.59 10.50
CA TYR A 83 -3.90 1.44 11.90
C TYR A 83 -3.54 0.08 12.48
N SER A 84 -3.64 -1.00 11.70
CA SER A 84 -3.23 -2.33 12.16
C SER A 84 -1.72 -2.44 12.41
N VAL A 85 -0.90 -1.75 11.62
CA VAL A 85 0.57 -1.75 11.79
C VAL A 85 1.01 -0.86 12.96
N ASN A 86 0.29 0.23 13.24
CA ASN A 86 0.59 1.16 14.32
C ASN A 86 0.03 0.73 15.70
N MET A 87 -0.68 -0.39 15.81
CA MET A 87 -1.17 -0.96 17.08
C MET A 87 -0.51 -2.31 17.39
N PRO A 88 0.80 -2.36 17.69
CA PRO A 88 1.45 -3.59 18.14
C PRO A 88 1.10 -3.82 19.62
N GLY A 89 -0.05 -4.43 19.93
CA GLY A 89 -0.36 -4.76 21.32
C GLY A 89 -1.80 -5.12 21.71
N VAL A 90 -2.70 -5.47 20.79
CA VAL A 90 -4.02 -6.02 21.16
C VAL A 90 -4.29 -7.31 20.39
N ALA A 91 -3.64 -8.39 20.81
CA ALA A 91 -4.01 -9.78 20.55
C ALA A 91 -3.56 -10.64 21.72
#